data_AF-A0A0F9ACH8-F1
#
_entry.id   AF-A0A0F9ACH8-F1
#
_cell.length_a   1.000
_cell.length_b   1.000
_cell.length_c   1.000
_cell.angle_alpha   90.00
_cell.angle_beta   90.00
_cell.angle_gamma   90.00
#
_symmetry.space_group_name_H-M   'P 1'
#
loop_
_entity.id
_entity.type
_entity.pdbx_description
1 polymer ?
#
loop_
_entity_poly.entity_id
_entity_poly.type
_entity_poly.pdbx_seq_one_letter_code
_entity_poly.pdbx_strand_id
1 'polypeptide(L)'
;MGREVRRVPKDWQHPKDKDGHDQPMFDESFREAAEHWLRECILWSKGKHPDQQKGIKDIPKYYWQWDGEPPDEDYYRPEWPEEERTHIQMYETCSEGTPISPVMETPEELAKWLTDNNASAFGGITATYEQWLATIKRGSYISAIYSPEKGLQSGVEFGV
;
A
#
# COMPACT_ATOMS: atom_id res chain seq x y z
N MET A 1 8.07 -5.41 3.54
CA MET A 1 7.75 -4.15 4.27
C MET A 1 8.26 -2.96 3.47
N GLY A 2 7.53 -2.54 2.45
CA GLY A 2 7.98 -1.47 1.53
C GLY A 2 7.52 -0.10 2.01
N ARG A 3 7.81 0.92 1.20
CA ARG A 3 7.13 2.20 1.29
C ARG A 3 6.68 2.63 -0.08
N GLU A 4 5.63 3.41 -0.03
CA GLU A 4 4.90 3.89 -1.18
C GLU A 4 4.61 5.37 -0.94
N VAL A 5 4.83 6.19 -1.96
CA VAL A 5 4.32 7.55 -1.92
C VAL A 5 2.92 7.56 -2.52
N ARG A 6 1.96 8.09 -1.77
CA ARG A 6 0.59 8.27 -2.23
C ARG A 6 0.32 9.74 -2.47
N ARG A 7 -0.39 10.05 -3.55
CA ARG A 7 -0.88 11.41 -3.83
C ARG A 7 -2.25 11.62 -3.17
N VAL A 8 -2.34 12.66 -2.35
CA VAL A 8 -3.49 12.96 -1.49
C VAL A 8 -3.87 14.45 -1.59
N PRO A 9 -5.10 14.83 -1.19
CA PRO A 9 -5.47 16.23 -0.98
C PRO A 9 -4.60 16.92 0.07
N LYS A 10 -4.47 18.25 -0.04
CA LYS A 10 -3.68 19.07 0.86
C LYS A 10 -4.09 18.92 2.33
N ASP A 11 -5.38 18.84 2.56
CA ASP A 11 -6.03 18.80 3.87
C ASP A 11 -6.37 17.38 4.32
N TRP A 12 -5.89 16.36 3.59
CA TRP A 12 -6.14 14.95 3.89
C TRP A 12 -5.75 14.61 5.34
N GLN A 13 -6.71 14.05 6.07
CA GLN A 13 -6.53 13.46 7.38
C GLN A 13 -6.78 11.97 7.27
N HIS A 14 -5.74 11.17 7.54
CA HIS A 14 -5.86 9.72 7.47
C HIS A 14 -6.82 9.21 8.57
N PRO A 15 -7.78 8.33 8.22
CA PRO A 15 -8.72 7.76 9.19
C PRO A 15 -8.02 7.07 10.35
N LYS A 16 -8.66 7.14 11.52
CA LYS A 16 -8.21 6.44 12.72
C LYS A 16 -9.20 5.34 13.07
N ASP A 17 -8.68 4.23 13.57
CA ASP A 17 -9.50 3.15 14.12
C ASP A 17 -10.16 3.56 15.45
N LYS A 18 -10.97 2.65 15.99
CA LYS A 18 -11.67 2.83 17.27
C LYS A 18 -10.75 3.12 18.47
N ASP A 19 -9.47 2.74 18.38
CA ASP A 19 -8.46 2.88 19.41
C ASP A 19 -7.58 4.14 19.18
N GLY A 20 -7.82 4.87 18.08
CA GLY A 20 -7.14 6.11 17.71
C GLY A 20 -5.85 5.91 16.91
N HIS A 21 -5.56 4.68 16.46
CA HIS A 21 -4.42 4.37 15.61
C HIS A 21 -4.75 4.59 14.13
N ASP A 22 -3.74 4.81 13.28
CA ASP A 22 -3.97 4.91 11.84
C ASP A 22 -4.60 3.63 11.30
N GLN A 23 -5.74 3.76 10.63
CA GLN A 23 -6.45 2.62 10.06
C GLN A 23 -5.77 2.21 8.75
N PRO A 24 -5.38 0.94 8.57
CA PRO A 24 -4.81 0.50 7.31
C PRO A 24 -5.75 0.76 6.11
N MET A 25 -5.18 1.23 5.00
CA MET A 25 -5.92 1.51 3.77
C MET A 25 -5.19 1.02 2.51
N PHE A 26 -5.92 0.34 1.63
CA PHE A 26 -5.46 -0.02 0.29
C PHE A 26 -5.41 1.23 -0.62
N ASP A 27 -4.36 1.35 -1.46
CA ASP A 27 -4.23 2.43 -2.47
C ASP A 27 -4.96 2.11 -3.78
N GLU A 28 -6.09 1.41 -3.71
CA GLU A 28 -6.91 1.06 -4.87
C GLU A 28 -8.34 1.57 -4.71
N SER A 29 -9.11 1.57 -5.80
CA SER A 29 -10.52 1.94 -5.74
C SER A 29 -11.34 0.83 -5.08
N PHE A 30 -12.13 1.19 -4.07
CA PHE A 30 -13.13 0.29 -3.49
C PHE A 30 -14.04 -0.29 -4.57
N ARG A 31 -14.47 0.55 -5.53
CA ARG A 31 -15.36 0.13 -6.61
C ARG A 31 -14.74 -0.98 -7.45
N GLU A 32 -13.49 -0.82 -7.86
CA GLU A 32 -12.79 -1.84 -8.66
C GLU A 32 -12.62 -3.14 -7.87
N ALA A 33 -12.26 -3.05 -6.58
CA ALA A 33 -12.13 -4.20 -5.69
C ALA A 33 -13.48 -4.93 -5.48
N ALA A 34 -14.56 -4.17 -5.25
CA ALA A 34 -15.91 -4.71 -5.06
C ALA A 34 -16.45 -5.35 -6.35
N GLU A 35 -16.27 -4.71 -7.50
CA GLU A 35 -16.64 -5.26 -8.81
C GLU A 35 -15.86 -6.55 -9.11
N HIS A 36 -14.56 -6.58 -8.79
CA HIS A 36 -13.72 -7.78 -8.90
C HIS A 36 -14.25 -8.92 -8.02
N TRP A 37 -14.42 -8.66 -6.72
CA TRP A 37 -14.89 -9.66 -5.76
C TRP A 37 -16.27 -10.22 -6.14
N LEU A 38 -17.20 -9.36 -6.55
CA LEU A 38 -18.55 -9.79 -6.97
C LEU A 38 -18.49 -10.67 -8.22
N ARG A 39 -17.66 -10.31 -9.21
CA ARG A 39 -17.47 -11.11 -10.43
C ARG A 39 -16.96 -12.52 -10.08
N GLU A 40 -15.95 -12.62 -9.22
CA GLU A 40 -15.40 -13.91 -8.82
C GLU A 40 -16.37 -14.73 -7.97
N CYS A 41 -17.13 -14.08 -7.07
CA CYS A 41 -18.21 -14.74 -6.33
C CYS A 41 -19.30 -15.31 -7.27
N ILE A 42 -19.67 -14.57 -8.32
CA ILE A 42 -20.61 -15.04 -9.34
C ILE A 42 -20.03 -16.23 -10.11
N LEU A 43 -18.74 -16.20 -10.48
CA LEU A 43 -18.08 -17.33 -11.14
C LEU A 43 -18.06 -18.57 -10.23
N TRP A 44 -17.77 -18.38 -8.94
CA TRP A 44 -17.74 -19.43 -7.93
C TRP A 44 -19.10 -20.10 -7.74
N SER A 45 -20.16 -19.30 -7.61
CA SER A 45 -21.55 -19.80 -7.49
C SER A 45 -21.99 -20.62 -8.70
N LYS A 46 -21.38 -20.39 -9.87
CA LYS A 46 -21.66 -21.13 -11.12
C LYS A 46 -20.74 -22.33 -11.33
N GLY A 47 -19.79 -22.60 -10.43
CA GLY A 47 -18.80 -23.65 -10.62
C GLY A 47 -17.79 -23.34 -11.75
N LYS A 48 -17.67 -22.07 -12.13
CA LYS A 48 -16.86 -21.61 -13.28
C LYS A 48 -15.60 -20.87 -12.87
N HIS A 49 -15.37 -20.67 -11.57
CA HIS A 49 -14.16 -20.00 -11.10
C HIS A 49 -12.92 -20.81 -11.51
N PRO A 50 -11.83 -20.19 -12.00
CA PRO A 50 -10.63 -20.91 -12.46
C PRO A 50 -10.10 -21.89 -11.42
N ASP A 51 -10.12 -21.54 -10.13
CA ASP A 51 -9.64 -22.44 -9.07
C ASP A 51 -10.52 -23.67 -8.87
N GLN A 52 -11.83 -23.57 -9.10
CA GLN A 52 -12.73 -24.74 -9.10
C GLN A 52 -12.45 -25.69 -10.26
N GLN A 53 -11.90 -25.17 -11.37
CA GLN A 53 -11.54 -25.97 -12.54
C GLN A 53 -10.17 -26.64 -12.42
N LYS A 54 -9.31 -26.19 -11.49
CA LYS A 54 -7.96 -26.74 -11.27
C LYS A 54 -7.94 -28.09 -10.55
N GLY A 55 -9.10 -28.65 -10.19
CA GLY A 55 -9.19 -29.94 -9.52
C GLY A 55 -8.67 -29.94 -8.08
N ILE A 56 -8.71 -28.78 -7.41
CA ILE A 56 -8.32 -28.63 -6.00
C ILE A 56 -9.28 -29.47 -5.15
N LYS A 57 -8.72 -30.37 -4.32
CA LYS A 57 -9.50 -31.14 -3.33
C LYS A 57 -9.93 -30.22 -2.19
N ASP A 58 -11.13 -30.46 -1.66
CA ASP A 58 -11.67 -29.76 -0.50
C ASP A 58 -11.86 -28.24 -0.70
N ILE A 59 -12.29 -27.84 -1.91
CA ILE A 59 -12.68 -26.45 -2.18
C ILE A 59 -13.86 -26.04 -1.29
N PRO A 60 -13.81 -24.86 -0.64
CA PRO A 60 -14.91 -24.37 0.18
C PRO A 60 -16.22 -24.22 -0.61
N LYS A 61 -17.34 -24.35 0.08
CA LYS A 61 -18.66 -24.24 -0.57
C LYS A 61 -18.92 -22.84 -1.11
N TYR A 62 -18.53 -21.81 -0.36
CA TYR A 62 -18.81 -20.41 -0.70
C TYR A 62 -17.52 -19.64 -0.99
N TYR A 63 -17.60 -18.65 -1.88
CA TYR A 63 -16.45 -17.85 -2.28
C TYR A 63 -15.82 -17.10 -1.10
N TRP A 64 -16.63 -16.57 -0.19
CA TRP A 64 -16.11 -15.85 0.98
C TRP A 64 -15.36 -16.73 1.98
N GLN A 65 -15.50 -18.06 1.90
CA GLN A 65 -14.68 -18.98 2.68
C GLN A 65 -13.34 -19.29 2.00
N TRP A 66 -13.23 -18.98 0.71
CA TRP A 66 -12.03 -19.17 -0.10
C TRP A 66 -11.19 -17.89 -0.15
N ASP A 67 -11.81 -16.76 -0.49
CA ASP A 67 -11.14 -15.49 -0.76
C ASP A 67 -11.33 -14.45 0.36
N GLY A 68 -12.22 -14.74 1.32
CA GLY A 68 -12.57 -13.82 2.39
C GLY A 68 -13.86 -13.03 2.15
N GLU A 69 -14.23 -12.24 3.15
CA GLU A 69 -15.45 -11.42 3.13
C GLU A 69 -15.42 -10.39 1.99
N PRO A 70 -16.58 -9.84 1.57
CA PRO A 70 -16.61 -8.73 0.64
C PRO A 70 -15.71 -7.57 1.10
N PRO A 71 -15.08 -6.83 0.18
CA PRO A 71 -14.36 -5.61 0.49
C PRO A 71 -15.21 -4.64 1.32
N ASP A 72 -14.56 -3.95 2.25
CA ASP A 72 -15.17 -2.89 3.07
C ASP A 72 -14.60 -1.54 2.64
N GLU A 73 -15.48 -0.61 2.25
CA GLU A 73 -15.12 0.72 1.71
C GLU A 73 -14.21 1.52 2.64
N ASP A 74 -14.37 1.36 3.96
CA ASP A 74 -13.58 2.09 4.96
C ASP A 74 -12.07 1.75 4.90
N TYR A 75 -11.71 0.61 4.30
CA TYR A 75 -10.32 0.16 4.14
C TYR A 75 -9.70 0.53 2.78
N TYR A 76 -10.37 1.36 1.99
CA TYR A 76 -9.88 1.82 0.70
C TYR A 76 -9.72 3.33 0.70
N ARG A 77 -8.72 3.82 -0.01
CA ARG A 77 -8.58 5.26 -0.19
C ARG A 77 -9.88 5.85 -0.79
N PRO A 78 -10.30 7.04 -0.36
CA PRO A 78 -11.37 7.75 -1.04
C PRO A 78 -11.01 8.04 -2.50
N GLU A 79 -12.02 8.07 -3.36
CA GLU A 79 -11.86 8.49 -4.76
C GLU A 79 -11.74 10.00 -4.85
N TRP A 80 -10.51 10.51 -4.74
CA TRP A 80 -10.23 11.93 -5.00
C TRP A 80 -10.07 12.20 -6.50
N PRO A 81 -10.64 13.30 -7.00
CA PRO A 81 -10.32 13.82 -8.32
C PRO A 81 -8.81 14.06 -8.48
N GLU A 82 -8.28 13.86 -9.70
CA GLU A 82 -6.83 14.00 -9.96
C GLU A 82 -6.33 15.41 -9.63
N GLU A 83 -7.15 16.42 -9.88
CA GLU A 83 -6.90 17.83 -9.57
C GLU A 83 -6.77 18.14 -8.08
N GLU A 84 -7.37 17.33 -7.19
CA GLU A 84 -7.29 17.53 -5.75
C GLU A 84 -6.02 16.88 -5.16
N ARG A 85 -5.47 15.86 -5.83
CA ARG A 85 -4.30 15.06 -5.42
C ARG A 85 -2.98 15.79 -5.64
N THR A 86 -2.89 16.98 -5.05
CA THR A 86 -1.79 17.94 -5.22
C THR A 86 -0.61 17.68 -4.29
N HIS A 87 -0.82 16.96 -3.19
CA HIS A 87 0.19 16.72 -2.17
C HIS A 87 0.58 15.24 -2.14
N ILE A 88 1.67 14.95 -1.43
CA ILE A 88 2.24 13.62 -1.27
C ILE A 88 2.40 13.26 0.20
N GLN A 89 2.30 11.97 0.48
CA GLN A 89 2.49 11.41 1.81
C GLN A 89 3.13 10.03 1.68
N MET A 90 4.04 9.70 2.61
CA MET A 90 4.72 8.41 2.63
C MET A 90 3.92 7.40 3.47
N TYR A 91 3.72 6.21 2.91
CA TYR A 91 2.98 5.10 3.50
C TYR A 91 3.85 3.88 3.67
N GLU A 92 3.55 3.05 4.67
CA GLU A 92 4.15 1.73 4.79
C GLU A 92 3.25 0.64 4.19
N THR A 93 3.85 -0.37 3.54
CA THR A 93 3.06 -1.40 2.82
C THR A 93 2.90 -2.72 3.58
N CYS A 94 3.41 -2.84 4.81
CA CYS A 94 3.31 -4.11 5.55
C CYS A 94 2.27 -4.12 6.66
N SER A 95 1.98 -2.98 7.26
CA SER A 95 0.81 -2.75 8.11
C SER A 95 -0.42 -2.31 7.29
N GLU A 96 -0.49 -2.72 6.02
CA GLU A 96 -1.60 -2.45 5.11
C GLU A 96 -1.88 -0.96 4.82
N GLY A 97 -0.87 -0.10 4.81
CA GLY A 97 -1.04 1.26 4.26
C GLY A 97 -1.43 2.32 5.27
N THR A 98 -0.68 2.43 6.36
CA THR A 98 -0.72 3.58 7.27
C THR A 98 0.34 4.63 6.87
N PRO A 99 0.06 5.92 7.08
CA PRO A 99 1.01 6.99 6.78
C PRO A 99 2.14 7.02 7.82
N ILE A 100 3.37 7.22 7.35
CA ILE A 100 4.53 7.44 8.21
C ILE A 100 5.03 8.89 8.18
N SER A 101 4.39 9.74 7.39
CA SER A 101 4.71 11.17 7.28
C SER A 101 3.45 12.04 7.30
N PRO A 102 3.59 13.33 7.60
CA PRO A 102 2.58 14.33 7.25
C PRO A 102 2.39 14.43 5.73
N VAL A 103 1.31 15.12 5.35
CA VAL A 103 1.04 15.54 3.97
C VAL A 103 1.97 16.70 3.61
N MET A 104 2.64 16.62 2.46
CA MET A 104 3.62 17.62 1.99
C MET A 104 3.42 17.94 0.53
N GLU A 105 3.81 19.15 0.11
CA GLU A 105 3.60 19.62 -1.26
C GLU A 105 4.63 19.03 -2.22
N THR A 106 5.89 18.91 -1.77
CA THR A 106 7.00 18.55 -2.66
C THR A 106 7.76 17.28 -2.23
N PRO A 107 8.33 16.52 -3.20
CA PRO A 107 9.22 15.39 -2.91
C PRO A 107 10.41 15.75 -2.02
N GLU A 108 10.98 16.93 -2.20
CA GLU A 108 12.12 17.44 -1.46
C GLU A 108 11.77 17.69 0.02
N GLU A 109 10.62 18.31 0.31
CA GLU A 109 10.14 18.48 1.69
C GLU A 109 9.91 17.13 2.37
N LEU A 110 9.27 16.20 1.67
CA LEU A 110 9.01 14.86 2.19
C LEU A 110 10.30 14.10 2.47
N ALA A 111 11.25 14.10 1.53
CA ALA A 111 12.55 13.47 1.71
C ALA A 111 13.31 14.06 2.91
N LYS A 112 13.30 15.39 3.04
CA LYS A 112 13.95 16.07 4.16
C LYS A 112 13.32 15.66 5.48
N TRP A 113 12.00 15.66 5.57
CA TRP A 113 11.30 15.29 6.79
C TRP A 113 11.57 13.84 7.18
N LEU A 114 11.55 12.90 6.22
CA LEU A 114 11.83 11.49 6.47
C LEU A 114 13.25 11.28 7.00
N THR A 115 14.24 12.01 6.47
CA THR A 115 15.61 11.97 6.98
C THR A 115 15.72 12.60 8.37
N ASP A 116 15.20 13.82 8.56
CA ASP A 116 15.31 14.55 9.83
C ASP A 116 14.64 13.79 11.00
N ASN A 117 13.57 13.05 10.72
CA ASN A 117 12.81 12.30 11.71
C ASN A 117 13.28 10.84 11.86
N ASN A 118 14.37 10.44 11.19
CA ASN A 118 14.85 9.05 11.18
C ASN A 118 13.74 8.05 10.82
N ALA A 119 12.92 8.39 9.83
CA ALA A 119 11.84 7.53 9.39
C ALA A 119 12.40 6.18 8.94
N SER A 120 11.75 5.11 9.39
CA SER A 120 12.15 3.75 9.04
C SER A 120 11.90 3.48 7.57
N ALA A 121 12.94 3.10 6.83
CA ALA A 121 12.86 2.52 5.49
C ALA A 121 12.52 1.02 5.55
N PHE A 122 13.09 0.29 6.52
CA PHE A 122 12.78 -1.12 6.75
C PHE A 122 13.21 -1.53 8.16
N GLY A 123 12.28 -1.98 9.01
CA GLY A 123 12.59 -2.33 10.40
C GLY A 123 13.21 -1.14 11.16
N GLY A 124 14.44 -1.29 11.65
CA GLY A 124 15.20 -0.20 12.29
C GLY A 124 16.12 0.59 11.35
N ILE A 125 16.12 0.30 10.05
CA ILE A 125 17.01 0.92 9.06
C ILE A 125 16.38 2.20 8.53
N THR A 126 17.15 3.28 8.49
CA THR A 126 16.77 4.58 7.90
C THR A 126 17.44 4.77 6.53
N ALA A 127 17.13 5.88 5.84
CA ALA A 127 17.74 6.22 4.55
C ALA A 127 18.15 7.70 4.50
N THR A 128 19.12 8.02 3.63
CA THR A 128 19.57 9.41 3.41
C THR A 128 18.52 10.21 2.63
N TYR A 129 18.69 11.53 2.62
CA TYR A 129 17.83 12.45 1.87
C TYR A 129 17.75 12.08 0.39
N GLU A 130 18.89 11.79 -0.24
CA GLU A 130 18.97 11.47 -1.66
C GLU A 130 18.25 10.14 -1.97
N GLN A 131 18.38 9.15 -1.08
CA GLN A 131 17.71 7.86 -1.20
C GLN A 131 16.19 7.99 -1.07
N TRP A 132 15.72 8.80 -0.12
CA TRP A 132 14.30 9.12 0.01
C TRP A 132 13.77 9.89 -1.20
N LEU A 133 14.50 10.91 -1.67
CA LEU A 133 14.09 11.72 -2.81
C LEU A 133 13.98 10.89 -4.09
N ALA A 134 14.96 10.01 -4.35
CA ALA A 134 14.92 9.08 -5.47
C ALA A 134 13.71 8.15 -5.38
N THR A 135 13.41 7.66 -4.18
CA THR A 135 12.27 6.78 -3.92
C THR A 135 10.93 7.47 -4.17
N ILE A 136 10.77 8.68 -3.64
CA ILE A 136 9.54 9.47 -3.81
C ILE A 136 9.32 9.79 -5.29
N LYS A 137 10.36 10.18 -6.01
CA LYS A 137 10.25 10.50 -7.45
C LYS A 137 9.89 9.28 -8.31
N ARG A 138 10.20 8.06 -7.84
CA ARG A 138 9.90 6.81 -8.55
C ARG A 138 8.47 6.31 -8.31
N GLY A 139 7.85 6.64 -7.17
CA GLY A 139 6.47 6.26 -6.84
C GLY A 139 6.32 5.07 -5.88
N SER A 140 7.21 4.07 -5.91
CA SER A 140 7.18 2.90 -5.01
C SER A 140 8.52 2.13 -5.00
N TYR A 141 8.83 1.38 -3.93
CA TYR A 141 10.03 0.54 -3.85
C TYR A 141 9.82 -0.87 -3.27
N ILE A 142 10.67 -1.81 -3.72
CA ILE A 142 10.79 -3.16 -3.18
C ILE A 142 11.55 -3.10 -1.85
N SER A 143 10.95 -3.57 -0.77
CA SER A 143 11.40 -3.35 0.61
C SER A 143 12.85 -3.72 0.94
N ALA A 144 13.37 -4.76 0.30
CA ALA A 144 14.72 -5.24 0.53
C ALA A 144 15.25 -5.91 -0.74
N ILE A 145 16.54 -5.75 -0.98
CA ILE A 145 17.27 -6.44 -2.04
C ILE A 145 18.36 -7.25 -1.38
N TYR A 146 18.37 -8.56 -1.64
CA TYR A 146 19.46 -9.43 -1.22
C TYR A 146 20.51 -9.49 -2.32
N SER A 147 21.77 -9.20 -1.99
CA SER A 147 22.91 -9.47 -2.87
C SER A 147 23.89 -10.46 -2.22
N PRO A 148 24.49 -11.40 -2.98
CA PRO A 148 25.46 -12.35 -2.44
C PRO A 148 26.70 -11.69 -1.81
N GLU A 149 27.05 -10.47 -2.24
CA GLU A 149 28.25 -9.76 -1.78
C GLU A 149 28.03 -8.91 -0.52
N LYS A 150 26.83 -8.35 -0.32
CA LYS A 150 26.54 -7.39 0.77
C LYS A 150 25.41 -7.83 1.71
N GLY A 151 24.78 -8.97 1.46
CA GLY A 151 23.68 -9.48 2.27
C GLY A 151 22.35 -8.77 2.00
N LEU A 152 21.48 -8.75 3.02
CA LEU A 152 20.17 -8.09 2.94
C LEU A 152 20.34 -6.58 3.05
N GLN A 153 19.93 -5.85 2.02
CA GLN A 153 20.04 -4.40 1.93
C GLN A 153 18.68 -3.75 1.76
N SER A 154 18.56 -2.49 2.18
CA SER A 154 17.34 -1.71 1.95
C SER A 154 17.18 -1.47 0.44
N GLY A 155 16.02 -1.80 -0.13
CA GLY A 155 15.79 -1.61 -1.56
C GLY A 155 15.72 -0.14 -2.00
N VAL A 156 15.64 0.78 -1.03
CA VAL A 156 15.79 2.23 -1.20
C VAL A 156 17.20 2.60 -1.70
N GLU A 157 18.22 1.79 -1.38
CA GLU A 157 19.62 2.05 -1.79
C GLU A 157 19.88 1.83 -3.29
N PHE A 158 18.99 1.14 -4.00
CA PHE A 158 19.18 0.74 -5.40
C PHE A 158 18.36 1.55 -6.40
N GLY A 159 17.76 2.67 -5.97
CA GLY A 159 17.20 3.66 -6.87
C GLY A 159 18.31 4.44 -7.57
N VAL A 160 18.87 3.88 -8.64
CA VAL A 160 19.71 4.58 -9.64
C VAL A 160 18.94 4.67 -10.94
#